data_AF-A0A0S8IG21-F1
#
_entry.id   AF-A0A0S8IG21-F1
#
_cell.length_a   1.000
_cell.length_b   1.000
_cell.length_c   1.000
_cell.angle_alpha   90.00
_cell.angle_beta   90.00
_cell.angle_gamma   90.00
#
_symmetry.space_group_name_H-M   'P 1'
#
loop_
_entity.id
_entity.type
_entity.pdbx_description
1 polymer ?
#
loop_
_entity_poly.entity_id
_entity_poly.type
_entity_poly.pdbx_seq_one_letter_code
_entity_poly.pdbx_strand_id
1 'polypeptide(L)'
;MNIAEDYRNAGFPTAFDAYFFRKAWHIFWNYRAFMVKLILLTAFIVTFFYVVLDKTIFSQYGQLDLETAKPLDLLYSLLLVFIEQLIFLIPKSFLFVVFIFALPWMYENAEINFIDSLGTGFSKWMPLYLYSALITLLTDFGFVLLIIPGILVVIQFTLVQFVVVLEENVKTIPRSFLLIAGKQWKVFAVYLIKVLVLVILSFPLLMSMFSSAFEPASNYNSEGAVQSDTQLLYSFIEQVILAGVTYFITILFFQLYMMARIENNEIEIVQTDK
;
A
#
# COMPACT_ATOMS: atom_id res chain seq x y z
N MET A 1 13.82 26.99 -0.18
CA MET A 1 14.85 26.08 -0.71
C MET A 1 14.34 25.56 -2.05
N ASN A 2 15.06 25.79 -3.15
CA ASN A 2 14.58 25.48 -4.50
C ASN A 2 14.84 23.99 -4.79
N ILE A 3 13.78 23.18 -4.73
CA ILE A 3 13.85 21.72 -4.85
C ILE A 3 14.52 21.28 -6.16
N ALA A 4 14.19 21.96 -7.26
CA ALA A 4 14.77 21.65 -8.57
C ALA A 4 16.28 21.93 -8.59
N GLU A 5 16.73 22.95 -7.86
CA GLU A 5 18.13 23.33 -7.74
C GLU A 5 18.90 22.33 -6.89
N ASP A 6 18.33 21.84 -5.77
CA ASP A 6 18.94 20.78 -4.95
C ASP A 6 19.16 19.49 -5.75
N TYR A 7 18.16 19.05 -6.52
CA TYR A 7 18.30 17.84 -7.33
C TYR A 7 19.28 18.02 -8.50
N ARG A 8 19.30 19.22 -9.08
CA ARG A 8 20.24 19.55 -10.16
C ARG A 8 21.68 19.59 -9.63
N ASN A 9 21.90 20.14 -8.43
CA ASN A 9 23.20 20.30 -7.80
C ASN A 9 23.75 19.01 -7.19
N ALA A 10 22.89 18.14 -6.64
CA ALA A 10 23.31 16.85 -6.11
C ALA A 10 23.82 15.89 -7.21
N GLY A 11 23.57 16.22 -8.48
CA GLY A 11 23.60 15.26 -9.58
C GLY A 11 22.43 14.29 -9.41
N PHE A 12 21.85 13.80 -10.51
CA PHE A 12 20.87 12.72 -10.40
C PHE A 12 21.55 11.56 -9.65
N PRO A 13 21.06 11.16 -8.46
CA PRO A 13 21.69 10.08 -7.72
C PRO A 13 21.67 8.84 -8.62
N THR A 14 22.86 8.44 -9.07
CA THR A 14 23.05 7.22 -9.84
C THR A 14 22.77 6.00 -8.96
N ALA A 15 22.78 6.17 -7.64
CA ALA A 15 22.49 5.15 -6.65
C ALA A 15 21.34 5.57 -5.72
N PHE A 16 20.66 4.57 -5.15
CA PHE A 16 19.93 4.64 -3.88
C PHE A 16 20.91 5.04 -2.77
N ASP A 17 21.34 6.29 -2.80
CA ASP A 17 22.34 6.80 -1.89
C ASP A 17 21.73 7.06 -0.51
N ALA A 18 22.61 7.28 0.46
CA ALA A 18 22.19 7.63 1.80
C ALA A 18 21.36 8.92 1.84
N TYR A 19 21.47 9.80 0.84
CA TYR A 19 20.70 11.04 0.76
C TYR A 19 19.21 10.75 0.48
N PHE A 20 18.90 9.86 -0.46
CA PHE A 20 17.53 9.44 -0.78
C PHE A 20 16.76 8.96 0.47
N PHE A 21 17.34 8.00 1.20
CA PHE A 21 16.75 7.49 2.44
C PHE A 21 16.72 8.52 3.56
N ARG A 22 17.78 9.33 3.72
CA ARG A 22 17.83 10.38 4.74
C ARG A 22 16.75 11.43 4.52
N LYS A 23 16.47 11.80 3.27
CA LYS A 23 15.40 12.76 2.95
C LYS A 23 14.03 12.17 3.28
N ALA A 24 13.78 10.90 2.95
CA ALA A 24 12.53 10.23 3.30
C ALA A 24 12.34 10.13 4.83
N TRP A 25 13.41 9.78 5.53
CA TRP A 25 13.45 9.74 6.99
C TRP A 25 13.18 11.11 7.62
N HIS A 26 13.79 12.17 7.09
CA HIS A 26 13.56 13.54 7.55
C HIS A 26 12.11 13.99 7.37
N ILE A 27 11.50 13.70 6.20
CA ILE A 27 10.07 13.97 5.95
C ILE A 27 9.22 13.20 6.97
N PHE A 28 9.47 11.90 7.15
CA PHE A 28 8.72 11.07 8.08
C PHE A 28 8.78 11.60 9.52
N TRP A 29 9.97 12.03 9.97
CA TRP A 29 10.18 12.51 11.34
C TRP A 29 9.59 13.90 11.59
N ASN A 30 9.76 14.83 10.65
CA ASN A 30 9.23 16.19 10.78
C ASN A 30 7.70 16.21 10.85
N TYR A 31 7.06 15.28 10.14
CA TYR A 31 5.61 15.16 10.10
C TYR A 31 5.08 14.04 11.02
N ARG A 32 5.85 13.61 12.02
CA ARG A 32 5.50 12.47 12.89
C ARG A 32 4.09 12.56 13.52
N ALA A 33 3.62 13.75 13.88
CA ALA A 33 2.30 13.91 14.49
C ALA A 33 1.17 13.59 13.50
N PHE A 34 1.33 13.99 12.23
CA PHE A 34 0.43 13.62 11.14
C PHE A 34 0.56 12.11 10.84
N MET A 35 1.80 11.60 10.73
CA MET A 35 2.08 10.19 10.44
C MET A 35 1.47 9.26 11.48
N VAL A 36 1.65 9.54 12.78
CA VAL A 36 1.10 8.72 13.87
C VAL A 36 -0.41 8.65 13.81
N LYS A 37 -1.10 9.80 13.60
CA LYS A 37 -2.56 9.82 13.45
C LYS A 37 -3.02 8.95 12.28
N LEU A 38 -2.36 9.10 11.14
CA LEU A 38 -2.69 8.35 9.93
C LEU A 38 -2.41 6.84 10.10
N ILE A 39 -1.26 6.46 10.67
CA ILE A 39 -0.89 5.06 10.95
C ILE A 39 -1.90 4.42 11.90
N LEU A 40 -2.23 5.07 13.01
CA LEU A 40 -3.18 4.53 14.00
C LEU A 40 -4.58 4.42 13.40
N LEU A 41 -5.01 5.41 12.61
CA LEU A 41 -6.30 5.37 11.93
C LEU A 41 -6.37 4.21 10.92
N THR A 42 -5.32 4.00 10.13
CA THR A 42 -5.22 2.88 9.19
C THR A 42 -5.22 1.55 9.90
N ALA A 43 -4.43 1.40 10.96
CA ALA A 43 -4.38 0.17 11.73
C ALA A 43 -5.73 -0.14 12.37
N PHE A 44 -6.39 0.86 12.95
CA PHE A 44 -7.71 0.72 13.54
C PHE A 44 -8.75 0.30 12.52
N ILE A 45 -8.84 1.00 11.39
CA ILE A 45 -9.83 0.70 10.35
C ILE A 45 -9.56 -0.69 9.74
N VAL A 46 -8.33 -1.00 9.36
CA VAL A 46 -8.01 -2.31 8.78
C VAL A 46 -8.29 -3.44 9.77
N THR A 47 -7.91 -3.28 11.04
CA THR A 47 -8.21 -4.29 12.08
C THR A 47 -9.70 -4.44 12.30
N PHE A 48 -10.46 -3.33 12.33
CA PHE A 48 -11.92 -3.37 12.46
C PHE A 48 -12.58 -4.14 11.31
N PHE A 49 -12.20 -3.84 10.07
CA PHE A 49 -12.71 -4.57 8.90
C PHE A 49 -12.31 -6.04 8.95
N TYR A 50 -11.10 -6.35 9.41
CA TYR A 50 -10.64 -7.72 9.60
C TYR A 50 -11.49 -8.48 10.62
N VAL A 51 -11.74 -7.92 11.79
CA VAL A 51 -12.59 -8.56 12.80
C VAL A 51 -14.03 -8.78 12.32
N VAL A 52 -14.58 -7.83 11.57
CA VAL A 52 -15.97 -7.91 11.06
C VAL A 52 -16.08 -8.94 9.93
N LEU A 53 -15.14 -8.92 8.98
CA LEU A 53 -15.15 -9.81 7.81
C LEU A 53 -14.73 -11.24 8.17
N ASP A 54 -13.74 -11.41 9.04
CA ASP A 54 -13.25 -12.74 9.44
C ASP A 54 -14.36 -13.55 10.11
N LYS A 55 -15.10 -12.92 11.04
CA LYS A 55 -16.24 -13.56 11.71
C LYS A 55 -17.37 -13.97 10.76
N THR A 56 -17.54 -13.29 9.65
CA THR A 56 -18.63 -13.55 8.71
C THR A 56 -18.25 -14.50 7.58
N ILE A 57 -17.03 -14.40 7.06
CA ILE A 57 -16.57 -15.15 5.89
C ILE A 57 -15.83 -16.42 6.34
N PHE A 58 -14.79 -16.31 7.17
CA PHE A 58 -13.96 -17.48 7.52
C PHE A 58 -14.67 -18.48 8.43
N SER A 59 -15.60 -18.04 9.28
CA SER A 59 -16.40 -18.95 10.11
C SER A 59 -17.24 -19.93 9.29
N GLN A 60 -17.60 -19.58 8.05
CA GLN A 60 -18.40 -20.42 7.17
C GLN A 60 -17.56 -21.36 6.28
N TYR A 61 -16.32 -20.97 5.91
CA TYR A 61 -15.51 -21.69 4.92
C TYR A 61 -14.20 -22.28 5.46
N GLY A 62 -13.75 -21.87 6.64
CA GLY A 62 -12.55 -22.41 7.29
C GLY A 62 -12.65 -23.89 7.70
N GLN A 63 -13.83 -24.50 7.56
CA GLN A 63 -14.07 -25.92 7.82
C GLN A 63 -14.23 -26.76 6.54
N LEU A 64 -13.91 -26.22 5.36
CA LEU A 64 -13.92 -27.01 4.13
C LEU A 64 -12.86 -28.11 4.22
N ASP A 65 -13.32 -29.34 4.36
CA ASP A 65 -12.48 -30.52 4.27
C ASP A 65 -11.98 -30.68 2.82
N LEU A 66 -10.68 -30.45 2.61
CA LEU A 66 -10.05 -30.49 1.30
C LEU A 66 -10.14 -31.87 0.64
N GLU A 67 -10.29 -32.95 1.42
CA GLU A 67 -10.43 -34.31 0.88
C GLU A 67 -11.81 -34.54 0.26
N THR A 68 -12.83 -33.82 0.73
CA THR A 68 -14.22 -33.96 0.28
C THR A 68 -14.75 -32.76 -0.50
N ALA A 69 -14.00 -31.66 -0.54
CA ALA A 69 -14.38 -30.43 -1.23
C ALA A 69 -14.55 -30.65 -2.74
N LYS A 70 -15.69 -30.22 -3.27
CA LYS A 70 -15.91 -30.26 -4.72
C LYS A 70 -15.12 -29.12 -5.38
N PRO A 71 -14.73 -29.25 -6.66
CA PRO A 71 -14.04 -28.18 -7.38
C PRO A 71 -14.79 -26.83 -7.36
N LEU A 72 -16.13 -26.87 -7.30
CA LEU A 72 -16.96 -25.67 -7.19
C LEU A 72 -16.80 -24.96 -5.83
N ASP A 73 -16.59 -25.71 -4.74
CA ASP A 73 -16.39 -25.15 -3.41
C ASP A 73 -15.05 -24.41 -3.33
N LEU A 74 -14.01 -24.97 -3.98
CA LEU A 74 -12.70 -24.32 -4.11
C LEU A 74 -12.77 -23.02 -4.94
N LEU A 75 -13.54 -23.02 -6.04
CA LEU A 75 -13.75 -21.82 -6.84
C LEU A 75 -14.47 -20.75 -6.01
N TYR A 76 -15.49 -21.15 -5.25
CA TYR A 76 -16.25 -20.24 -4.41
C TYR A 76 -15.38 -19.63 -3.29
N SER A 77 -14.52 -20.42 -2.64
CA SER A 77 -13.58 -19.89 -1.63
C SER A 77 -12.58 -18.90 -2.23
N LEU A 78 -12.07 -19.16 -3.44
CA LEU A 78 -11.18 -18.23 -4.14
C LEU A 78 -11.89 -16.90 -4.47
N LEU A 79 -13.14 -16.96 -4.92
CA LEU A 79 -13.93 -15.77 -5.19
C LEU A 79 -14.19 -14.95 -3.92
N LEU A 80 -14.42 -15.60 -2.78
CA LEU A 80 -14.61 -14.90 -1.51
C LEU A 80 -13.34 -14.19 -1.04
N VAL A 81 -12.18 -14.85 -1.10
CA VAL A 81 -10.89 -14.20 -0.78
C VAL A 81 -10.67 -12.98 -1.67
N PHE A 82 -11.03 -13.09 -2.95
CA PHE A 82 -10.92 -11.98 -3.87
C PHE A 82 -11.88 -10.82 -3.52
N ILE A 83 -13.14 -11.12 -3.21
CA ILE A 83 -14.13 -10.11 -2.78
C ILE A 83 -13.68 -9.43 -1.48
N GLU A 84 -13.17 -10.20 -0.53
CA GLU A 84 -12.61 -9.71 0.72
C GLU A 84 -11.50 -8.68 0.44
N GLN A 85 -10.52 -9.02 -0.41
CA GLN A 85 -9.45 -8.09 -0.78
C GLN A 85 -9.97 -6.78 -1.38
N LEU A 86 -11.00 -6.85 -2.25
CA LEU A 86 -11.64 -5.66 -2.80
C LEU A 86 -12.33 -4.81 -1.72
N ILE A 87 -12.99 -5.43 -0.74
CA ILE A 87 -13.61 -4.69 0.37
C ILE A 87 -12.55 -3.98 1.22
N PHE A 88 -11.45 -4.67 1.55
CA PHE A 88 -10.33 -4.07 2.30
C PHE A 88 -9.63 -2.93 1.55
N LEU A 89 -9.74 -2.91 0.23
CA LEU A 89 -9.16 -1.86 -0.59
C LEU A 89 -9.87 -0.51 -0.41
N ILE A 90 -11.15 -0.51 0.00
CA ILE A 90 -11.93 0.71 0.21
C ILE A 90 -11.27 1.61 1.27
N PRO A 91 -11.11 1.20 2.54
CA PRO A 91 -10.50 2.06 3.55
C PRO A 91 -9.02 2.36 3.25
N LYS A 92 -8.29 1.38 2.70
CA LYS A 92 -6.87 1.55 2.35
C LYS A 92 -6.68 2.64 1.29
N SER A 93 -7.46 2.58 0.20
CA SER A 93 -7.37 3.58 -0.88
C SER A 93 -7.70 4.99 -0.40
N PHE A 94 -8.75 5.15 0.43
CA PHE A 94 -9.09 6.44 1.03
C PHE A 94 -7.92 7.04 1.83
N LEU A 95 -7.37 6.29 2.79
CA LEU A 95 -6.26 6.78 3.63
C LEU A 95 -4.98 7.00 2.82
N PHE A 96 -4.82 6.27 1.72
CA PHE A 96 -3.70 6.45 0.80
C PHE A 96 -3.81 7.74 -0.01
N VAL A 97 -5.01 8.14 -0.46
CA VAL A 97 -5.22 9.47 -1.08
C VAL A 97 -4.87 10.58 -0.11
N VAL A 98 -5.39 10.51 1.12
CA VAL A 98 -5.12 11.50 2.18
C VAL A 98 -3.61 11.67 2.36
N PHE A 99 -2.88 10.54 2.38
CA PHE A 99 -1.44 10.57 2.48
C PHE A 99 -0.76 11.20 1.26
N ILE A 100 -1.06 10.71 0.05
CA ILE A 100 -0.43 11.22 -1.18
C ILE A 100 -0.69 12.71 -1.34
N PHE A 101 -1.90 13.18 -1.07
CA PHE A 101 -2.25 14.59 -1.17
C PHE A 101 -1.44 15.46 -0.19
N ALA A 102 -1.10 14.93 0.99
CA ALA A 102 -0.29 15.64 1.96
C ALA A 102 1.21 15.68 1.59
N LEU A 103 1.70 14.75 0.75
CA LEU A 103 3.13 14.63 0.45
C LEU A 103 3.77 15.88 -0.19
N PRO A 104 3.16 16.57 -1.18
CA PRO A 104 3.71 17.83 -1.70
C PRO A 104 3.92 18.87 -0.60
N TRP A 105 2.93 19.07 0.28
CA TRP A 105 3.03 19.99 1.42
C TRP A 105 4.14 19.56 2.40
N MET A 106 4.26 18.26 2.67
CA MET A 106 5.34 17.73 3.51
C MET A 106 6.71 18.02 2.91
N TYR A 107 6.80 17.87 1.59
CA TYR A 107 8.02 18.02 0.84
C TYR A 107 8.50 19.48 0.81
N GLU A 108 7.56 20.43 0.80
CA GLU A 108 7.82 21.87 0.87
C GLU A 108 8.03 22.40 2.29
N ASN A 109 7.98 21.53 3.31
CA ASN A 109 7.98 21.90 4.73
C ASN A 109 6.82 22.84 5.12
N ALA A 110 5.68 22.74 4.43
CA ALA A 110 4.49 23.51 4.72
C ALA A 110 3.67 22.90 5.87
N GLU A 111 2.85 23.72 6.53
CA GLU A 111 1.90 23.23 7.53
C GLU A 111 0.80 22.41 6.87
N ILE A 112 0.43 21.29 7.49
CA ILE A 112 -0.56 20.35 6.94
C ILE A 112 -1.73 20.26 7.90
N ASN A 113 -2.89 20.66 7.41
CA ASN A 113 -4.13 20.41 8.10
C ASN A 113 -4.64 19.00 7.75
N PHE A 114 -4.77 18.17 8.78
CA PHE A 114 -5.28 16.80 8.65
C PHE A 114 -6.73 16.77 8.14
N ILE A 115 -7.56 17.73 8.56
CA ILE A 115 -8.97 17.79 8.17
C ILE A 115 -9.11 18.15 6.69
N ASP A 116 -8.33 19.11 6.20
CA ASP A 116 -8.33 19.49 4.78
C ASP A 116 -7.87 18.31 3.90
N SER A 117 -6.87 17.56 4.39
CA SER A 117 -6.40 16.35 3.73
C SER A 117 -7.46 15.24 3.67
N LEU A 118 -8.29 15.09 4.72
CA LEU A 118 -9.43 14.16 4.72
C LEU A 118 -10.51 14.57 3.71
N GLY A 119 -10.81 15.86 3.61
CA GLY A 119 -11.76 16.40 2.64
C GLY A 119 -11.36 16.10 1.20
N THR A 120 -10.10 16.34 0.84
CA THR A 120 -9.57 15.97 -0.48
C THR A 120 -9.49 14.45 -0.66
N GLY A 121 -9.21 13.71 0.41
CA GLY A 121 -9.34 12.25 0.42
C GLY A 121 -10.70 11.78 -0.08
N PHE A 122 -11.78 12.41 0.39
CA PHE A 122 -13.14 12.02 0.04
C PHE A 122 -13.54 12.35 -1.41
N SER A 123 -12.95 13.38 -2.03
CA SER A 123 -13.24 13.70 -3.43
C SER A 123 -12.46 12.83 -4.42
N LYS A 124 -11.25 12.38 -4.06
CA LYS A 124 -10.33 11.66 -4.96
C LYS A 124 -10.21 10.15 -4.69
N TRP A 125 -10.80 9.60 -3.62
CA TRP A 125 -10.66 8.16 -3.31
C TRP A 125 -11.30 7.23 -4.33
N MET A 126 -12.47 7.58 -4.89
CA MET A 126 -13.19 6.67 -5.78
C MET A 126 -12.39 6.35 -7.06
N PRO A 127 -11.81 7.35 -7.79
CA PRO A 127 -10.89 7.05 -8.88
C PRO A 127 -9.71 6.18 -8.44
N LEU A 128 -9.09 6.46 -7.30
CA LEU A 128 -7.95 5.68 -6.82
C LEU A 128 -8.34 4.24 -6.50
N TYR A 129 -9.51 4.03 -5.89
CA TYR A 129 -10.06 2.71 -5.60
C TYR A 129 -10.24 1.89 -6.88
N LEU A 130 -10.86 2.47 -7.93
CA LEU A 130 -11.07 1.78 -9.20
C LEU A 130 -9.75 1.39 -9.87
N TYR A 131 -8.77 2.29 -9.92
CA TYR A 131 -7.44 1.97 -10.44
C TYR A 131 -6.74 0.90 -9.60
N SER A 132 -6.83 1.00 -8.27
CA SER A 132 -6.20 0.03 -7.38
C SER A 132 -6.84 -1.36 -7.50
N ALA A 133 -8.16 -1.43 -7.70
CA ALA A 133 -8.89 -2.69 -7.92
C ALA A 133 -8.47 -3.34 -9.23
N LEU A 134 -8.37 -2.55 -10.32
CA LEU A 134 -7.88 -3.02 -11.61
C LEU A 134 -6.42 -3.48 -11.53
N ILE A 135 -5.56 -2.73 -10.83
CA ILE A 135 -4.15 -3.11 -10.64
C ILE A 135 -4.05 -4.41 -9.85
N THR A 136 -4.86 -4.57 -8.79
CA THR A 136 -4.91 -5.79 -7.98
C THR A 136 -5.28 -6.99 -8.86
N LEU A 137 -6.36 -6.88 -9.64
CA LEU A 137 -6.77 -7.90 -10.61
C LEU A 137 -5.67 -8.28 -11.60
N LEU A 138 -5.03 -7.29 -12.23
CA LEU A 138 -3.97 -7.53 -13.20
C LEU A 138 -2.72 -8.14 -12.55
N THR A 139 -2.42 -7.73 -11.33
CA THR A 139 -1.27 -8.23 -10.55
C THR A 139 -1.50 -9.68 -10.14
N ASP A 140 -2.66 -9.99 -9.56
CA ASP A 140 -3.03 -11.33 -9.13
C ASP A 140 -3.07 -12.29 -10.33
N PHE A 141 -3.73 -11.89 -11.41
CA PHE A 141 -3.75 -12.68 -12.64
C PHE A 141 -2.35 -12.86 -13.23
N GLY A 142 -1.53 -11.81 -13.18
CA GLY A 142 -0.12 -11.86 -13.56
C GLY A 142 0.63 -12.92 -12.77
N PHE A 143 0.55 -12.89 -11.44
CA PHE A 143 1.21 -13.86 -10.56
C PHE A 143 0.68 -15.29 -10.71
N VAL A 144 -0.62 -15.47 -10.94
CA VAL A 144 -1.24 -16.77 -11.20
C VAL A 144 -0.71 -17.39 -12.49
N LEU A 145 -0.53 -16.60 -13.55
CA LEU A 145 0.05 -17.08 -14.80
C LEU A 145 1.57 -17.31 -14.65
N LEU A 146 2.32 -16.28 -14.24
CA LEU A 146 3.77 -16.28 -14.14
C LEU A 146 4.26 -15.15 -13.22
N ILE A 147 5.22 -15.44 -12.35
CA ILE A 147 5.79 -14.46 -11.39
C ILE A 147 6.36 -13.21 -12.08
N ILE A 148 7.07 -13.39 -13.21
CA ILE A 148 7.77 -12.29 -13.90
C ILE A 148 6.77 -11.26 -14.48
N PRO A 149 5.75 -11.65 -15.27
CA PRO A 149 4.67 -10.74 -15.70
C PRO A 149 4.01 -9.98 -14.55
N GLY A 150 3.71 -10.64 -13.42
CA GLY A 150 3.14 -9.97 -12.25
C GLY A 150 4.03 -8.83 -11.74
N ILE A 151 5.33 -9.07 -11.63
CA ILE A 151 6.31 -8.04 -11.22
C ILE A 151 6.35 -6.87 -12.22
N LEU A 152 6.34 -7.15 -13.53
CA LEU A 152 6.36 -6.11 -14.56
C LEU A 152 5.12 -5.20 -14.49
N VAL A 153 3.94 -5.78 -14.28
CA VAL A 153 2.70 -5.04 -14.06
C VAL A 153 2.85 -4.14 -12.84
N VAL A 154 3.27 -4.68 -11.69
CA VAL A 154 3.40 -3.85 -10.48
C VAL A 154 4.35 -2.68 -10.67
N ILE A 155 5.52 -2.88 -11.30
CA ILE A 155 6.47 -1.81 -11.58
C ILE A 155 5.81 -0.72 -12.43
N GLN A 156 5.16 -1.08 -13.54
CA GLN A 156 4.57 -0.12 -14.47
C GLN A 156 3.41 0.69 -13.85
N PHE A 157 2.67 0.08 -12.92
CA PHE A 157 1.53 0.70 -12.26
C PHE A 157 1.87 1.36 -10.92
N THR A 158 3.13 1.29 -10.46
CA THR A 158 3.54 1.84 -9.15
C THR A 158 3.28 3.35 -9.03
N LEU A 159 3.48 4.13 -10.10
CA LEU A 159 3.29 5.58 -10.06
C LEU A 159 1.86 6.05 -10.40
N VAL A 160 0.96 5.13 -10.77
CA VAL A 160 -0.43 5.45 -11.09
C VAL A 160 -1.11 6.18 -9.93
N GLN A 161 -0.84 5.76 -8.69
CA GLN A 161 -1.46 6.33 -7.50
C GLN A 161 -1.13 7.83 -7.35
N PHE A 162 0.10 8.24 -7.64
CA PHE A 162 0.49 9.66 -7.63
C PHE A 162 -0.16 10.43 -8.76
N VAL A 163 -0.20 9.85 -9.98
CA VAL A 163 -0.84 10.49 -11.13
C VAL A 163 -2.34 10.70 -10.89
N VAL A 164 -3.05 9.72 -10.32
CA VAL A 164 -4.50 9.85 -10.00
C VAL A 164 -4.75 10.99 -9.02
N VAL A 165 -3.92 11.12 -7.99
CA VAL A 165 -4.17 12.04 -6.88
C VAL A 165 -3.66 13.45 -7.18
N LEU A 166 -2.46 13.54 -7.76
CA LEU A 166 -1.72 14.80 -7.91
C LEU A 166 -1.84 15.43 -9.30
N GLU A 167 -2.22 14.67 -10.32
CA GLU A 167 -2.37 15.20 -11.67
C GLU A 167 -3.84 15.21 -12.10
N GLU A 168 -4.30 16.33 -12.65
CA GLU A 168 -5.68 16.50 -13.08
C GLU A 168 -5.77 16.38 -14.60
N ASN A 169 -6.90 15.84 -15.10
CA ASN A 169 -7.23 15.75 -16.53
C ASN A 169 -6.22 15.01 -17.42
N VAL A 170 -5.37 14.15 -16.85
CA VAL A 170 -4.41 13.32 -17.58
C VAL A 170 -4.85 11.86 -17.68
N LYS A 171 -4.49 11.21 -18.79
CA LYS A 171 -4.65 9.77 -18.94
C LYS A 171 -3.68 9.06 -18.00
N THR A 172 -4.19 8.55 -16.89
CA THR A 172 -3.40 8.10 -15.75
C THR A 172 -2.40 7.00 -16.07
N ILE A 173 -2.81 5.95 -16.81
CA ILE A 173 -1.95 4.78 -17.08
C ILE A 173 -0.80 5.11 -18.04
N PRO A 174 -1.04 5.65 -19.25
CA PRO A 174 0.06 6.04 -20.15
C PRO A 174 1.03 7.03 -19.50
N ARG A 175 0.49 7.93 -18.67
CA ARG A 175 1.27 8.91 -17.93
C ARG A 175 2.22 8.25 -16.92
N SER A 176 1.74 7.29 -16.14
CA SER A 176 2.60 6.49 -15.25
C SER A 176 3.72 5.79 -16.03
N PHE A 177 3.42 5.24 -17.21
CA PHE A 177 4.42 4.50 -18.00
C PHE A 177 5.52 5.44 -18.53
N LEU A 178 5.13 6.64 -18.95
CA LEU A 178 6.08 7.67 -19.38
C LEU A 178 7.00 8.10 -18.22
N LEU A 179 6.45 8.26 -17.02
CA LEU A 179 7.25 8.63 -15.82
C LEU A 179 8.24 7.53 -15.41
N ILE A 180 7.93 6.26 -15.70
CA ILE A 180 8.76 5.11 -15.33
C ILE A 180 9.75 4.73 -16.45
N ALA A 181 9.54 5.19 -17.68
CA ALA A 181 10.41 4.91 -18.81
C ALA A 181 11.87 5.27 -18.49
N GLY A 182 12.79 4.31 -18.70
CA GLY A 182 14.21 4.46 -18.35
C GLY A 182 14.57 4.29 -16.86
N LYS A 183 13.57 4.21 -15.96
CA LYS A 183 13.76 4.14 -14.49
C LYS A 183 13.22 2.87 -13.84
N GLN A 184 12.83 1.90 -14.66
CA GLN A 184 12.20 0.64 -14.22
C GLN A 184 13.01 -0.07 -13.12
N TRP A 185 14.34 -0.14 -13.26
CA TRP A 185 15.21 -0.79 -12.26
C TRP A 185 15.24 -0.07 -10.91
N LYS A 186 15.10 1.26 -10.91
CA LYS A 186 15.01 2.02 -9.65
C LYS A 186 13.68 1.74 -8.95
N VAL A 187 12.58 1.80 -9.70
CA VAL A 187 11.24 1.46 -9.18
C VAL A 187 11.21 0.02 -8.67
N PHE A 188 11.78 -0.92 -9.42
CA PHE A 188 11.92 -2.32 -9.02
C PHE A 188 12.71 -2.48 -7.73
N ALA A 189 13.83 -1.80 -7.56
CA ALA A 189 14.63 -1.89 -6.34
C ALA A 189 13.87 -1.40 -5.09
N VAL A 190 13.13 -0.28 -5.17
CA VAL A 190 12.27 0.16 -4.05
C VAL A 190 11.17 -0.85 -3.77
N TYR A 191 10.56 -1.39 -4.84
CA TYR A 191 9.54 -2.41 -4.70
C TYR A 191 10.09 -3.69 -4.05
N LEU A 192 11.29 -4.13 -4.42
CA LEU A 192 11.95 -5.29 -3.84
C LEU A 192 12.22 -5.06 -2.34
N ILE A 193 12.70 -3.87 -1.96
CA ILE A 193 12.87 -3.50 -0.55
C ILE A 193 11.54 -3.55 0.19
N LYS A 194 10.46 -3.00 -0.39
CA LYS A 194 9.11 -3.08 0.16
C LYS A 194 8.71 -4.53 0.44
N VAL A 195 8.85 -5.41 -0.56
CA VAL A 195 8.47 -6.83 -0.43
C VAL A 195 9.30 -7.52 0.65
N LEU A 196 10.63 -7.32 0.67
CA LEU A 196 11.51 -7.92 1.67
C LEU A 196 11.14 -7.47 3.10
N VAL A 197 10.90 -6.17 3.29
CA VAL A 197 10.48 -5.63 4.59
C VAL A 197 9.12 -6.20 5.01
N LEU A 198 8.14 -6.24 4.11
CA LEU A 198 6.82 -6.81 4.42
C LEU A 198 6.91 -8.30 4.77
N VAL A 199 7.68 -9.09 4.02
CA VAL A 199 7.88 -10.52 4.31
C VAL A 199 8.51 -10.72 5.67
N ILE A 200 9.55 -9.95 6.02
CA ILE A 200 10.22 -10.04 7.32
C ILE A 200 9.25 -9.69 8.46
N LEU A 201 8.44 -8.65 8.29
CA LEU A 201 7.53 -8.18 9.34
C LEU A 201 6.29 -9.08 9.51
N SER A 202 5.79 -9.66 8.43
CA SER A 202 4.67 -10.61 8.47
C SER A 202 5.12 -12.05 8.75
N PHE A 203 6.42 -12.34 8.77
CA PHE A 203 6.95 -13.69 9.02
C PHE A 203 6.43 -14.32 10.33
N PRO A 204 6.37 -13.61 11.48
CA PRO A 204 5.85 -14.20 12.71
C PRO A 204 4.40 -14.69 12.60
N LEU A 205 3.58 -14.01 11.81
CA LEU A 205 2.18 -14.37 11.60
C LEU A 205 2.01 -15.50 10.59
N LEU A 206 2.85 -15.51 9.55
CA LEU A 206 2.93 -16.68 8.69
C LEU A 206 3.31 -17.92 9.50
N MET A 207 4.24 -17.78 10.46
CA MET A 207 4.60 -18.89 11.35
C MET A 207 3.46 -19.28 12.31
N SER A 208 2.67 -18.33 12.83
CA SER A 208 1.53 -18.66 13.69
C SER A 208 0.42 -19.38 12.90
N MET A 209 0.10 -18.90 11.70
CA MET A 209 -0.83 -19.56 10.78
C MET A 209 -0.35 -20.96 10.40
N PHE A 210 0.95 -21.10 10.13
CA PHE A 210 1.55 -22.39 9.83
C PHE A 210 1.43 -23.32 11.04
N SER A 211 1.74 -22.85 12.26
CA SER A 211 1.62 -23.66 13.47
C SER A 211 0.20 -24.17 13.74
N SER A 212 -0.82 -23.33 13.51
CA SER A 212 -2.22 -23.75 13.65
C SER A 212 -2.63 -24.80 12.61
N ALA A 213 -2.00 -24.80 11.42
CA ALA A 213 -2.29 -25.81 10.40
C ALA A 213 -1.78 -27.22 10.76
N PHE A 214 -0.85 -27.34 11.72
CA PHE A 214 -0.35 -28.63 12.21
C PHE A 214 -0.95 -29.03 13.57
N GLU A 215 -1.89 -28.27 14.12
CA GLU A 215 -2.57 -28.68 15.35
C GLU A 215 -3.47 -29.90 15.07
N PRO A 216 -3.38 -30.99 15.88
CA PRO A 216 -4.23 -32.16 15.71
C PRO A 216 -5.71 -31.78 15.76
N ALA A 217 -6.51 -32.31 14.83
CA ALA A 217 -7.95 -32.06 14.74
C ALA A 217 -8.71 -32.31 16.06
N SER A 218 -8.18 -33.21 16.91
CA SER A 218 -8.73 -33.50 18.24
C SER A 218 -8.70 -32.35 19.23
N ASN A 219 -7.89 -31.31 18.98
CA ASN A 219 -7.74 -30.16 19.87
C ASN A 219 -8.70 -29.01 19.54
N TYR A 220 -9.42 -29.10 18.41
CA TYR A 220 -10.47 -28.15 18.07
C TYR A 220 -11.72 -28.48 18.90
N ASN A 221 -11.76 -27.99 20.13
CA ASN A 221 -12.99 -27.97 20.91
C ASN A 221 -14.06 -27.19 20.13
N SER A 222 -15.28 -27.72 20.06
CA SER A 222 -16.41 -27.17 19.29
C SER A 222 -16.92 -25.81 19.78
N GLU A 223 -16.31 -25.23 20.82
CA GLU A 223 -16.49 -23.83 21.18
C GLU A 223 -15.74 -22.99 20.15
N GLY A 224 -16.45 -22.70 19.05
CA GLY A 224 -15.91 -22.11 17.83
C GLY A 224 -14.90 -21.01 18.12
N ALA A 225 -13.75 -21.09 17.45
CA ALA A 225 -12.58 -20.24 17.57
C ALA A 225 -12.92 -18.79 17.91
N VAL A 226 -13.11 -18.49 19.19
CA VAL A 226 -13.19 -17.13 19.67
C VAL A 226 -11.76 -16.65 19.56
N GLN A 227 -11.49 -15.77 18.58
CA GLN A 227 -10.22 -15.06 18.52
C GLN A 227 -9.95 -14.51 19.92
N SER A 228 -8.90 -15.00 20.57
CA SER A 228 -8.54 -14.53 21.90
C SER A 228 -8.31 -13.01 21.84
N ASP A 229 -8.64 -12.28 22.90
CA ASP A 229 -8.35 -10.83 22.99
C ASP A 229 -6.87 -10.53 22.69
N THR A 230 -5.99 -11.48 23.03
CA THR A 230 -4.56 -11.49 22.71
C THR A 230 -4.30 -11.46 21.20
N GLN A 231 -5.02 -12.24 20.40
CA GLN A 231 -4.88 -12.27 18.93
C GLN A 231 -5.27 -10.93 18.31
N LEU A 232 -6.36 -10.32 18.79
CA LEU A 232 -6.79 -8.99 18.33
C LEU A 232 -5.72 -7.93 18.57
N LEU A 233 -5.10 -7.94 19.75
CA LEU A 233 -4.01 -7.02 20.07
C LEU A 233 -2.80 -7.23 19.15
N TYR A 234 -2.41 -8.48 18.89
CA TYR A 234 -1.31 -8.79 17.98
C TYR A 234 -1.60 -8.31 16.55
N SER A 235 -2.80 -8.59 16.03
CA SER A 235 -3.21 -8.11 14.71
C SER A 235 -3.17 -6.58 14.64
N PHE A 236 -3.66 -5.88 15.66
CA PHE A 236 -3.60 -4.42 15.67
C PHE A 236 -2.16 -3.89 15.65
N ILE A 237 -1.26 -4.44 16.48
CA ILE A 237 0.15 -4.04 16.51
C ILE A 237 0.82 -4.29 15.15
N GLU A 238 0.55 -5.43 14.52
CA GLU A 238 1.05 -5.72 13.18
C GLU A 238 0.55 -4.67 12.18
N GLN A 239 -0.74 -4.35 12.17
CA GLN A 239 -1.29 -3.34 11.25
C GLN A 239 -0.68 -1.96 11.48
N VAL A 240 -0.34 -1.58 12.72
CA VAL A 240 0.40 -0.33 13.00
C VAL A 240 1.77 -0.36 12.32
N ILE A 241 2.51 -1.46 12.45
CA ILE A 241 3.85 -1.61 11.86
C ILE A 241 3.76 -1.59 10.33
N LEU A 242 2.87 -2.38 9.75
CA LEU A 242 2.68 -2.47 8.30
C LEU A 242 2.23 -1.15 7.69
N ALA A 243 1.34 -0.40 8.37
CA ALA A 243 0.93 0.92 7.92
C ALA A 243 2.11 1.91 7.94
N GLY A 244 2.90 1.93 9.02
CA GLY A 244 4.09 2.79 9.12
C GLY A 244 5.10 2.53 8.00
N VAL A 245 5.40 1.26 7.73
CA VAL A 245 6.29 0.85 6.63
C VAL A 245 5.71 1.23 5.29
N THR A 246 4.42 0.97 5.07
CA THR A 246 3.74 1.30 3.81
C THR A 246 3.86 2.79 3.51
N TYR A 247 3.58 3.66 4.47
CA TYR A 247 3.71 5.10 4.27
C TYR A 247 5.16 5.54 4.06
N PHE A 248 6.11 4.96 4.78
CA PHE A 248 7.53 5.24 4.57
C PHE A 248 7.98 4.88 3.14
N ILE A 249 7.61 3.70 2.65
CA ILE A 249 7.89 3.27 1.28
C ILE A 249 7.20 4.18 0.26
N THR A 250 5.98 4.64 0.54
CA THR A 250 5.27 5.58 -0.34
C THR A 250 6.00 6.93 -0.43
N ILE A 251 6.67 7.40 0.63
CA ILE A 251 7.55 8.58 0.55
C ILE A 251 8.71 8.32 -0.43
N LEU A 252 9.31 7.13 -0.42
CA LEU A 252 10.37 6.77 -1.37
C LEU A 252 9.85 6.78 -2.82
N PHE A 253 8.67 6.19 -3.07
CA PHE A 253 8.07 6.24 -4.41
C PHE A 253 7.70 7.66 -4.83
N PHE A 254 7.25 8.50 -3.90
CA PHE A 254 6.99 9.91 -4.19
C PHE A 254 8.25 10.67 -4.60
N GLN A 255 9.40 10.37 -3.99
CA GLN A 255 10.67 10.95 -4.44
C GLN A 255 11.03 10.50 -5.86
N LEU A 256 10.81 9.24 -6.21
CA LEU A 256 10.99 8.75 -7.59
C LEU A 256 10.03 9.43 -8.57
N TYR A 257 8.78 9.64 -8.16
CA TYR A 257 7.78 10.41 -8.93
C TYR A 257 8.26 11.85 -9.18
N MET A 258 8.71 12.55 -8.15
CA MET A 258 9.23 13.91 -8.29
C MET A 258 10.45 13.94 -9.21
N MET A 259 11.43 13.04 -9.02
CA MET A 259 12.58 12.91 -9.93
C MET A 259 12.16 12.67 -11.38
N ALA A 260 11.12 11.86 -11.61
CA ALA A 260 10.57 11.62 -12.93
C ALA A 260 10.04 12.90 -13.60
N ARG A 261 9.30 13.71 -12.85
CA ARG A 261 8.80 15.00 -13.33
C ARG A 261 9.90 16.03 -13.59
N ILE A 262 10.94 16.06 -12.74
CA ILE A 262 12.08 17.00 -12.93
C ILE A 262 12.76 16.71 -14.26
N GLU A 263 13.06 15.44 -14.54
CA GLU A 263 13.79 15.03 -15.74
C GLU A 263 13.02 15.32 -17.04
N ASN A 264 11.70 15.24 -16.98
CA ASN A 264 10.83 15.58 -18.10
C ASN A 264 10.64 17.11 -18.28
N ASN A 265 11.26 17.94 -17.44
CA ASN A 265 11.07 19.41 -17.40
C ASN A 265 9.62 19.84 -17.12
N GLU A 266 8.86 19.04 -16.35
CA GLU A 266 7.42 19.27 -16.09
C GLU A 266 7.15 19.92 -14.73
N ILE A 267 8.19 20.46 -14.10
CA ILE A 267 8.01 21.35 -12.95
C ILE A 267 7.90 22.78 -13.49
N GLU A 268 6.80 23.05 -14.20
CA GLU A 268 6.16 24.33 -13.92
C GLU A 268 5.66 24.19 -12.49
N ILE A 269 6.22 25.01 -11.59
CA ILE A 269 5.89 25.00 -10.17
C ILE A 269 4.38 24.98 -10.10
N VAL A 270 3.80 23.89 -9.59
CA VAL A 270 2.37 23.81 -9.28
C VAL A 270 2.17 24.80 -8.14
N GLN A 271 2.08 26.09 -8.48
CA GLN A 271 1.53 27.09 -7.61
C GLN A 271 0.06 26.70 -7.52
N THR A 272 -0.26 25.84 -6.55
CA THR A 272 -1.63 25.70 -6.10
C THR A 272 -2.06 27.08 -5.64
N ASP A 273 -2.85 27.76 -6.47
CA ASP A 273 -3.59 28.95 -6.07
C ASP A 273 -4.31 28.62 -4.75
N LYS A 274 -3.96 29.35 -3.70
CA LYS A 274 -4.48 29.17 -2.34
C LYS A 274 -5.95 29.55 -2.25
#